data_AF-A0AB74C950-F1
#
_entry.id   AF-A0AB74C950-F1
#
_cell.length_a   1.000
_cell.length_b   1.000
_cell.length_c   1.000
_cell.angle_alpha   90.00
_cell.angle_beta   90.00
_cell.angle_gamma   90.00
#
_symmetry.space_group_name_H-M   'P 1'
#
loop_
_entity.id
_entity.type
_entity.pdbx_description
1 polymer ?
#
loop_
_entity_poly.entity_id
_entity_poly.type
_entity_poly.pdbx_seq_one_letter_code
_entity_poly.pdbx_strand_id
1 'polypeptide(L)'
;MAQGPSCASELHYYRALDHANAGFATGTYHLKDDLHLATPPPHPSEAPVVNPNPLATVPTPPTSGVKLSLVSVGQRNKLPVFTSKEKVTAPPFSDGNPALAAIPTKDGLKRRKPKNNIIKSSSSFVSRVITHEASSKRLNDRNPDGLFAFANINRAFQWLDLSSKNKEEPLAKILFTKAHMLTHDINELTKSSSHIDIAMGSSAGDIIWYEPISQKYARINKNGVVSNSPVTHIKWIPGSENMFMAAHANGQLVVYDKEKEDALFTPEISNHSAEAMKASSRLPLQVLKSVNSRNQKTNPVALWKLANQKISQFAFSPDQRHLAVVLEDGSLRVMDYLKEEVLDIFRSYYGGLICVCWSPDGKYIVTGGQDDLVTIWSFPERKIVARCQGHNSWVSTVAFDPWRCDERTYRFGSVGDDCRLLLWDFSVGMLHRPRAHQASARQRTSMIASNTQHFNRHRADSASNRMRSDSQRTADTYNDYDSAVRHPVEPRARTALLPPIMSKIVGDDPICWLGFQEDSIMTSSLEEGHIRTWDRPREGINDSYNGNTSSPAISTSAAGSGSGIADSAMGSL
;
A
#
# COMPACT_ATOMS: atom_id res chain seq x y z
N MET A 1 -46.02 1.35 -33.33
CA MET A 1 -46.67 0.67 -32.19
C MET A 1 -46.07 -0.71 -32.05
N ALA A 2 -45.47 -0.99 -30.89
CA ALA A 2 -45.14 -2.28 -30.27
C ALA A 2 -43.81 -2.11 -29.53
N GLN A 3 -43.91 -1.99 -28.21
CA GLN A 3 -42.81 -1.82 -27.25
C GLN A 3 -42.02 -3.14 -27.11
N GLY A 4 -40.69 -3.04 -27.09
CA GLY A 4 -39.80 -4.13 -26.66
C GLY A 4 -39.63 -4.14 -25.14
N PRO A 5 -39.27 -5.29 -24.52
CA PRO A 5 -39.35 -5.46 -23.07
C PRO A 5 -38.26 -4.68 -22.34
N SER A 6 -38.64 -4.08 -21.21
CA SER A 6 -37.84 -3.21 -20.36
C SER A 6 -36.72 -3.95 -19.61
N CYS A 7 -35.54 -3.32 -19.59
CA CYS A 7 -34.39 -3.62 -18.74
C CYS A 7 -34.70 -3.33 -17.24
N ALA A 8 -35.50 -4.18 -16.60
CA ALA A 8 -35.91 -4.01 -15.20
C ALA A 8 -35.61 -5.22 -14.30
N SER A 9 -35.12 -6.34 -14.85
CA SER A 9 -34.93 -7.58 -14.09
C SER A 9 -33.53 -7.79 -13.49
N GLU A 10 -32.51 -6.99 -13.84
CA GLU A 10 -31.17 -7.09 -13.22
C GLU A 10 -30.99 -6.22 -11.97
N LEU A 11 -31.79 -5.16 -11.79
CA LEU A 11 -31.73 -4.29 -10.60
C LEU A 11 -32.32 -4.94 -9.34
N HIS A 12 -33.16 -5.98 -9.47
CA HIS A 12 -33.76 -6.65 -8.31
C HIS A 12 -32.86 -7.71 -7.67
N TYR A 13 -31.80 -8.16 -8.36
CA TYR A 13 -30.85 -9.12 -7.79
C TYR A 13 -29.85 -8.47 -6.83
N TYR A 14 -29.61 -7.17 -6.97
CA TYR A 14 -28.73 -6.40 -6.06
C TYR A 14 -29.39 -6.00 -4.74
N ARG A 15 -30.72 -5.98 -4.64
CA ARG A 15 -31.44 -5.75 -3.37
C ARG A 15 -31.58 -7.00 -2.49
N ALA A 16 -31.39 -8.19 -3.06
CA ALA A 16 -31.63 -9.46 -2.34
C ALA A 16 -30.39 -10.00 -1.58
N LEU A 17 -29.22 -9.36 -1.69
CA LEU A 17 -28.02 -9.73 -0.94
C LEU A 17 -27.85 -8.98 0.40
N ASP A 18 -28.72 -8.01 0.70
CA ASP A 18 -28.74 -7.30 2.00
C ASP A 18 -29.20 -8.18 3.19
N HIS A 19 -29.72 -9.39 2.94
CA HIS A 19 -30.34 -10.20 3.99
C HIS A 19 -29.80 -11.64 4.16
N ALA A 20 -28.69 -12.03 3.51
CA ALA A 20 -28.23 -13.43 3.57
C ALA A 20 -26.76 -13.68 3.95
N ASN A 21 -26.03 -12.68 4.45
CA ASN A 21 -24.72 -12.86 5.10
C ASN A 21 -24.59 -12.01 6.39
N ALA A 22 -25.69 -11.92 7.14
CA ALA A 22 -25.73 -11.29 8.46
C ALA A 22 -25.02 -12.18 9.48
N GLY A 23 -23.69 -12.13 9.47
CA GLY A 23 -22.85 -12.84 10.41
C GLY A 23 -21.47 -12.23 10.61
N PHE A 24 -21.15 -11.07 10.02
CA PHE A 24 -19.90 -10.35 10.31
C PHE A 24 -20.09 -8.83 10.16
N ALA A 25 -20.04 -8.13 11.31
CA ALA A 25 -19.86 -6.68 11.48
C ALA A 25 -20.92 -5.71 10.94
N THR A 26 -22.15 -5.73 11.50
CA THR A 26 -23.09 -4.60 11.37
C THR A 26 -22.76 -3.55 12.42
N GLY A 27 -21.88 -2.62 12.07
CA GLY A 27 -21.58 -1.45 12.88
C GLY A 27 -21.27 -0.24 11.99
N THR A 28 -21.75 0.94 12.37
CA THR A 28 -21.55 2.16 11.60
C THR A 28 -20.21 2.80 11.95
N TYR A 29 -19.40 3.08 10.93
CA TYR A 29 -18.18 3.87 11.08
C TYR A 29 -18.56 5.35 11.12
N HIS A 30 -18.02 6.08 12.09
CA HIS A 30 -18.33 7.50 12.30
C HIS A 30 -17.10 8.35 12.01
N LEU A 31 -17.27 9.42 11.22
CA LEU A 31 -16.21 10.40 11.03
C LEU A 31 -15.94 11.08 12.38
N LYS A 32 -14.74 10.86 12.91
CA LYS A 32 -14.28 11.42 14.18
C LYS A 32 -13.61 12.77 13.98
N ASP A 33 -12.82 12.87 12.92
CA ASP A 33 -11.91 13.99 12.68
C ASP A 33 -11.63 14.17 11.19
N ASP A 34 -11.52 15.41 10.75
CA ASP A 34 -11.15 15.80 9.38
C ASP A 34 -10.13 16.95 9.44
N LEU A 35 -8.85 16.59 9.36
CA LEU A 35 -7.73 17.52 9.43
C LEU A 35 -7.34 17.96 8.02
N HIS A 36 -7.52 19.26 7.74
CA HIS A 36 -7.12 19.84 6.46
C HIS A 36 -5.67 20.36 6.51
N LEU A 37 -4.81 19.82 5.64
CA LEU A 37 -3.46 20.34 5.43
C LEU A 37 -3.47 21.41 4.34
N ALA A 38 -3.18 22.67 4.71
CA ALA A 38 -3.15 23.74 3.73
C ALA A 38 -2.00 23.57 2.71
N THR A 39 -2.37 23.62 1.43
CA THR A 39 -1.43 23.65 0.30
C THR A 39 -0.54 24.90 0.38
N PRO A 40 0.80 24.74 0.36
CA PRO A 40 1.70 25.89 0.33
C PRO A 40 1.51 26.73 -0.94
N PRO A 41 1.75 28.05 -0.89
CA PRO A 41 1.71 28.88 -2.08
C PRO A 41 2.76 28.42 -3.13
N PRO A 42 2.50 28.65 -4.43
CA PRO A 42 3.44 28.35 -5.50
C PRO A 42 4.82 28.98 -5.26
N HIS A 43 5.88 28.32 -5.71
CA HIS A 43 7.22 28.90 -5.63
C HIS A 43 7.35 29.98 -6.70
N PRO A 44 8.06 31.09 -6.46
CA PRO A 44 8.34 32.07 -7.50
C PRO A 44 9.08 31.52 -8.73
N SER A 45 9.73 30.36 -8.61
CA SER A 45 10.41 29.67 -9.71
C SER A 45 9.57 28.63 -10.44
N GLU A 46 8.31 28.41 -10.06
CA GLU A 46 7.41 27.51 -10.76
C GLU A 46 6.84 28.25 -11.98
N ALA A 47 6.97 27.63 -13.17
CA ALA A 47 6.34 28.15 -14.36
C ALA A 47 4.80 28.03 -14.22
N PRO A 48 4.02 28.98 -14.77
CA PRO A 48 2.58 28.83 -14.86
C PRO A 48 2.24 27.50 -15.53
N VAL A 49 1.30 26.74 -14.97
CA VAL A 49 0.84 25.48 -15.58
C VAL A 49 0.10 25.82 -16.87
N VAL A 50 0.75 25.61 -18.01
CA VAL A 50 0.12 25.72 -19.33
C VAL A 50 -0.49 24.36 -19.65
N ASN A 51 -1.82 24.26 -19.70
CA ASN A 51 -2.51 23.04 -20.08
C ASN A 51 -2.22 22.75 -21.57
N PRO A 52 -1.51 21.66 -21.93
CA PRO A 52 -1.16 21.37 -23.32
C PRO A 52 -2.34 20.79 -24.12
N ASN A 53 -3.47 20.46 -23.48
CA ASN A 53 -4.63 19.88 -24.16
C ASN A 53 -5.92 20.67 -23.86
N PRO A 54 -6.48 21.41 -24.84
CA PRO A 54 -7.72 22.18 -24.68
C PRO A 54 -8.98 21.31 -24.49
N LEU A 55 -8.89 19.99 -24.63
CA LEU A 55 -9.99 19.03 -24.38
C LEU A 55 -9.83 18.26 -23.05
N ALA A 56 -8.73 18.46 -22.31
CA ALA A 56 -8.56 17.87 -20.98
C ALA A 56 -9.41 18.66 -19.96
N THR A 57 -10.42 18.02 -19.38
CA THR A 57 -11.36 18.68 -18.46
C THR A 57 -10.81 18.89 -17.05
N VAL A 58 -9.60 18.42 -16.73
CA VAL A 58 -8.90 18.79 -15.49
C VAL A 58 -7.39 18.89 -15.77
N PRO A 59 -6.77 20.09 -15.66
CA PRO A 59 -5.33 20.19 -15.55
C PRO A 59 -4.94 19.79 -14.13
N THR A 60 -4.68 18.51 -13.89
CA THR A 60 -4.16 18.09 -12.59
C THR A 60 -2.69 18.48 -12.49
N PRO A 61 -2.28 19.36 -11.56
CA PRO A 61 -0.88 19.45 -11.21
C PRO A 61 -0.42 18.06 -10.74
N PRO A 62 0.85 17.68 -10.93
CA PRO A 62 1.37 16.46 -10.31
C PRO A 62 1.40 16.70 -8.80
N THR A 63 0.27 16.50 -8.12
CA THR A 63 0.22 16.47 -6.67
C THR A 63 0.76 15.12 -6.25
N SER A 64 1.81 15.13 -5.44
CA SER A 64 2.06 14.00 -4.58
C SER A 64 0.91 13.96 -3.59
N GLY A 65 -0.07 13.06 -3.80
CA GLY A 65 -1.15 12.84 -2.84
C GLY A 65 -0.66 12.81 -1.40
N VAL A 66 -1.51 13.18 -0.45
CA VAL A 66 -1.13 13.14 0.96
C VAL A 66 -0.94 11.70 1.40
N LYS A 67 0.31 11.29 1.56
CA LYS A 67 0.69 10.00 2.14
C LYS A 67 1.09 10.21 3.60
N LEU A 68 0.73 9.25 4.44
CA LEU A 68 1.07 9.27 5.85
C LEU A 68 2.07 8.17 6.18
N SER A 69 3.08 8.51 6.98
CA SER A 69 3.79 7.54 7.81
C SER A 69 3.40 7.79 9.26
N LEU A 70 2.73 6.81 9.84
CA LEU A 70 2.25 6.86 11.22
C LEU A 70 3.30 6.24 12.14
N VAL A 71 3.54 6.86 13.30
CA VAL A 71 4.44 6.29 14.30
C VAL A 71 3.91 6.51 15.70
N SER A 72 3.77 5.40 16.42
CA SER A 72 3.64 5.40 17.87
C SER A 72 4.98 5.03 18.50
N VAL A 73 5.31 5.76 19.57
CA VAL A 73 6.57 5.63 20.31
C VAL A 73 6.34 4.91 21.65
N GLY A 74 5.11 4.93 22.16
CA GLY A 74 4.70 4.22 23.38
C GLY A 74 4.56 2.71 23.17
N GLN A 75 4.38 1.96 24.27
CA GLN A 75 4.36 0.49 24.24
C GLN A 75 3.02 -0.10 23.74
N ARG A 76 1.95 0.69 23.72
CA ARG A 76 0.57 0.18 23.58
C ARG A 76 0.15 -0.15 22.13
N ASN A 77 0.79 0.44 21.12
CA ASN A 77 0.38 0.28 19.71
C ASN A 77 1.25 -0.73 18.96
N LYS A 78 1.45 -1.92 19.52
CA LYS A 78 2.00 -3.02 18.71
C LYS A 78 0.91 -3.50 17.77
N LEU A 79 1.19 -3.44 16.45
CA LEU A 79 0.37 -4.16 15.47
C LEU A 79 0.13 -5.58 15.99
N PRO A 80 -1.10 -6.11 15.90
CA PRO A 80 -1.38 -7.45 16.39
C PRO A 80 -0.39 -8.41 15.74
N VAL A 81 0.37 -9.11 16.58
CA VAL A 81 1.37 -10.06 16.12
C VAL A 81 0.60 -11.23 15.55
N PHE A 82 0.56 -11.32 14.23
CA PHE A 82 0.03 -12.48 13.56
C PHE A 82 0.98 -13.65 13.84
N THR A 83 0.66 -14.47 14.83
CA THR A 83 1.45 -15.66 15.15
C THR A 83 1.12 -16.75 14.14
N SER A 84 1.78 -16.74 12.98
CA SER A 84 1.82 -17.93 12.13
C SER A 84 2.48 -19.05 12.93
N LYS A 85 1.92 -20.27 12.84
CA LYS A 85 2.52 -21.46 13.48
C LYS A 85 3.94 -21.76 12.96
N GLU A 86 4.27 -21.27 11.77
CA GLU A 86 5.59 -21.34 11.17
C GLU A 86 6.23 -19.95 11.16
N LYS A 87 7.24 -19.73 12.01
CA LYS A 87 8.12 -18.56 11.92
C LYS A 87 9.22 -18.87 10.92
N VAL A 88 8.96 -18.62 9.64
CA VAL A 88 10.04 -18.58 8.64
C VAL A 88 10.52 -17.13 8.57
N THR A 89 11.53 -16.79 9.38
CA THR A 89 12.26 -15.52 9.22
C THR A 89 13.46 -15.77 8.33
N ALA A 90 13.52 -15.08 7.20
CA ALA A 90 14.72 -15.07 6.35
C ALA A 90 15.93 -14.49 7.09
N PRO A 91 17.16 -14.81 6.64
CA PRO A 91 18.33 -14.15 7.16
C PRO A 91 18.28 -12.63 6.87
N PRO A 92 18.93 -11.80 7.71
CA PRO A 92 19.03 -10.36 7.46
C PRO A 92 19.57 -10.06 6.06
N PHE A 93 19.16 -8.94 5.45
CA PHE A 93 19.59 -8.58 4.08
C PHE A 93 21.11 -8.50 3.89
N SER A 94 21.86 -8.16 4.94
CA SER A 94 23.32 -8.11 4.92
C SER A 94 24.00 -9.47 5.09
N ASP A 95 23.24 -10.51 5.45
CA ASP A 95 23.78 -11.83 5.73
C ASP A 95 24.32 -12.48 4.44
N GLY A 96 25.45 -13.17 4.55
CA GLY A 96 26.16 -13.75 3.41
C GLY A 96 27.12 -12.79 2.66
N ASN A 97 27.10 -11.47 2.93
CA ASN A 97 28.11 -10.54 2.42
C ASN A 97 28.90 -9.86 3.56
N PRO A 98 30.12 -10.33 3.87
CA PRO A 98 30.96 -9.72 4.91
C PRO A 98 31.24 -8.22 4.70
N ALA A 99 31.20 -7.72 3.47
CA ALA A 99 31.39 -6.30 3.17
C ALA A 99 30.19 -5.42 3.57
N LEU A 100 29.05 -6.03 3.91
CA LEU A 100 27.85 -5.38 4.46
C LEU A 100 27.71 -5.55 5.97
N ALA A 101 28.60 -6.32 6.62
CA ALA A 101 28.56 -6.50 8.05
C ALA A 101 28.71 -5.15 8.77
N ALA A 102 27.87 -4.92 9.77
CA ALA A 102 27.95 -3.71 10.58
C ALA A 102 29.33 -3.61 11.24
N ILE A 103 30.02 -2.49 11.03
CA ILE A 103 31.29 -2.23 11.71
C ILE A 103 30.96 -1.94 13.18
N PRO A 104 31.47 -2.72 14.15
CA PRO A 104 31.23 -2.44 15.56
C PRO A 104 31.78 -1.06 15.91
N THR A 105 30.90 -0.14 16.30
CA THR A 105 31.28 1.19 16.75
C THR A 105 31.81 1.11 18.18
N LYS A 106 32.97 1.74 18.44
CA LYS A 106 33.55 1.84 19.80
C LYS A 106 32.64 2.54 20.81
N ASP A 107 31.70 3.36 20.33
CA ASP A 107 30.68 4.04 21.13
C ASP A 107 29.34 3.31 21.05
N GLY A 108 29.23 2.15 21.71
CA GLY A 108 28.10 1.23 21.66
C GLY A 108 26.74 1.74 22.19
N LEU A 109 26.53 3.06 22.28
CA LEU A 109 25.32 3.69 22.82
C LEU A 109 24.81 4.90 22.02
N LYS A 110 25.59 5.49 21.10
CA LYS A 110 25.17 6.69 20.35
C LYS A 110 24.88 6.35 18.89
N ARG A 111 23.59 6.29 18.54
CA ARG A 111 23.11 6.21 17.16
C ARG A 111 23.67 7.39 16.36
N ARG A 112 24.23 7.12 15.18
CA ARG A 112 24.71 8.17 14.27
C ARG A 112 23.53 9.00 13.80
N LYS A 113 23.73 10.32 13.80
CA LYS A 113 22.75 11.29 13.31
C LYS A 113 23.23 11.86 11.98
N PRO A 114 22.30 12.32 11.12
CA PRO A 114 22.70 13.04 9.92
C PRO A 114 23.58 14.25 10.24
N LYS A 115 24.45 14.65 9.32
CA LYS A 115 25.48 15.68 9.58
C LYS A 115 24.93 17.11 9.60
N ASN A 116 23.92 17.42 8.77
CA ASN A 116 23.49 18.79 8.52
C ASN A 116 22.24 19.16 9.32
N ASN A 117 22.15 20.38 9.82
CA ASN A 117 20.93 20.90 10.44
C ASN A 117 19.98 21.44 9.35
N ILE A 118 18.72 21.02 9.38
CA ILE A 118 17.76 21.38 8.32
C ILE A 118 17.28 22.84 8.42
N ILE A 119 17.22 23.41 9.62
CA ILE A 119 16.82 24.80 9.84
C ILE A 119 17.89 25.77 9.34
N LYS A 120 19.16 25.45 9.60
CA LYS A 120 20.32 26.25 9.15
C LYS A 120 20.77 25.89 7.74
N SER A 121 19.95 25.13 7.00
CA SER A 121 20.31 24.64 5.68
C SER A 121 20.43 25.79 4.68
N SER A 122 21.58 25.90 4.03
CA SER A 122 21.77 26.73 2.83
C SER A 122 21.48 25.96 1.53
N SER A 123 20.88 24.77 1.62
CA SER A 123 20.61 23.93 0.46
C SER A 123 19.57 24.57 -0.46
N SER A 124 19.83 24.54 -1.76
CA SER A 124 18.85 24.88 -2.80
C SER A 124 17.62 23.96 -2.85
N PHE A 125 17.57 22.92 -2.02
CA PHE A 125 16.51 21.93 -1.98
C PHE A 125 15.41 22.27 -0.94
N VAL A 126 15.80 22.80 0.21
CA VAL A 126 14.89 23.19 1.30
C VAL A 126 14.72 24.70 1.24
N SER A 127 13.50 25.18 0.99
CA SER A 127 13.22 26.61 0.86
C SER A 127 13.02 27.27 2.23
N ARG A 128 12.31 26.58 3.14
CA ARG A 128 12.04 27.09 4.49
C ARG A 128 11.73 25.95 5.44
N VAL A 129 12.11 26.10 6.71
CA VAL A 129 11.66 25.24 7.79
C VAL A 129 10.93 26.09 8.82
N ILE A 130 9.71 25.70 9.16
CA ILE A 130 8.88 26.34 10.17
C ILE A 130 8.77 25.35 11.32
N THR A 131 9.25 25.74 12.50
CA THR A 131 9.15 24.92 13.71
C THR A 131 8.23 25.59 14.70
N HIS A 132 7.45 24.78 15.41
CA HIS A 132 6.58 25.28 16.44
C HIS A 132 7.42 25.86 17.59
N GLU A 133 7.10 27.08 18.06
CA GLU A 133 7.85 27.78 19.11
C GLU A 133 7.92 26.96 20.41
N ALA A 134 6.81 26.35 20.80
CA ALA A 134 6.71 25.46 21.95
C ALA A 134 6.99 23.97 21.65
N SER A 135 7.68 23.63 20.55
CA SER A 135 7.91 22.24 20.11
C SER A 135 8.51 21.34 21.20
N SER A 136 9.52 21.83 21.93
CA SER A 136 10.16 21.07 23.03
C SER A 136 9.18 20.80 24.17
N LYS A 137 8.36 21.79 24.54
CA LYS A 137 7.34 21.63 25.58
C LYS A 137 6.24 20.65 25.14
N ARG A 138 5.74 20.79 23.91
CA ARG A 138 4.72 19.87 23.35
C ARG A 138 5.22 18.42 23.31
N LEU A 139 6.49 18.19 22.95
CA LEU A 139 7.07 16.85 22.95
C LEU A 139 7.20 16.25 24.36
N ASN A 140 7.46 17.07 25.38
CA ASN A 140 7.55 16.61 26.77
C ASN A 140 6.17 16.36 27.39
N ASP A 141 5.17 17.19 27.06
CA ASP A 141 3.83 17.15 27.64
C ASP A 141 2.86 16.21 26.87
N ARG A 142 3.30 15.58 25.77
CA ARG A 142 2.42 14.76 24.93
C ARG A 142 1.96 13.48 25.62
N ASN A 143 0.88 12.91 25.08
CA ASN A 143 0.51 11.54 25.39
C ASN A 143 1.61 10.57 24.89
N PRO A 144 2.24 9.77 25.78
CA PRO A 144 3.29 8.83 25.37
C PRO A 144 2.79 7.75 24.41
N ASP A 145 1.51 7.38 24.48
CA ASP A 145 0.86 6.46 23.55
C ASP A 145 0.25 7.17 22.32
N GLY A 146 0.40 8.49 22.25
CA GLY A 146 -0.12 9.32 21.16
C GLY A 146 0.49 8.99 19.81
N LEU A 147 -0.28 9.19 18.74
CA LEU A 147 0.11 8.90 17.37
C LEU A 147 0.73 10.13 16.71
N PHE A 148 1.98 10.01 16.24
CA PHE A 148 2.52 10.98 15.30
C PHE A 148 2.18 10.59 13.88
N ALA A 149 2.02 11.59 13.02
CA ALA A 149 1.93 11.41 11.58
C ALA A 149 2.94 12.32 10.88
N PHE A 150 3.61 11.74 9.88
CA PHE A 150 4.41 12.48 8.93
C PHE A 150 3.70 12.49 7.59
N ALA A 151 3.38 13.69 7.10
CA ALA A 151 2.54 13.89 5.93
C ALA A 151 3.25 14.74 4.88
N ASN A 152 3.33 14.26 3.63
CA ASN A 152 3.65 15.13 2.50
C ASN A 152 2.37 15.80 2.01
N ILE A 153 2.48 17.02 1.51
CA ILE A 153 1.42 17.67 0.75
C ILE A 153 2.04 18.67 -0.21
N ASN A 154 1.88 18.44 -1.52
CA ASN A 154 2.54 19.25 -2.53
C ASN A 154 4.04 19.39 -2.19
N ARG A 155 4.50 20.62 -1.95
CA ARG A 155 5.90 20.94 -1.61
C ARG A 155 6.20 21.01 -0.11
N ALA A 156 5.24 20.66 0.73
CA ALA A 156 5.37 20.61 2.17
C ALA A 156 5.56 19.18 2.68
N PHE A 157 6.30 19.06 3.79
CA PHE A 157 6.33 17.89 4.64
C PHE A 157 6.10 18.32 6.08
N GLN A 158 5.13 17.69 6.75
CA GLN A 158 4.64 18.11 8.06
C GLN A 158 4.81 16.99 9.08
N TRP A 159 5.28 17.35 10.28
CA TRP A 159 5.28 16.48 11.46
C TRP A 159 4.12 16.88 12.37
N LEU A 160 3.14 15.99 12.49
CA LEU A 160 1.88 16.19 13.20
C LEU A 160 1.83 15.32 14.45
N ASP A 161 1.22 15.85 15.52
CA ASP A 161 0.77 15.09 16.68
C ASP A 161 -0.75 14.93 16.61
N LEU A 162 -1.20 13.76 16.16
CA LEU A 162 -2.63 13.47 15.98
C LEU A 162 -3.36 13.25 17.30
N SER A 163 -2.62 13.08 18.41
CA SER A 163 -3.16 12.98 19.75
C SER A 163 -3.35 14.34 20.44
N SER A 164 -2.79 15.41 19.86
CA SER A 164 -2.95 16.78 20.36
C SER A 164 -4.37 17.30 20.13
N LYS A 165 -4.81 18.20 21.02
CA LYS A 165 -6.05 18.97 20.83
C LYS A 165 -5.93 19.99 19.69
N ASN A 166 -4.73 20.54 19.48
CA ASN A 166 -4.44 21.50 18.42
C ASN A 166 -3.57 20.80 17.36
N LYS A 167 -4.15 19.79 16.70
CA LYS A 167 -3.44 18.94 15.73
C LYS A 167 -3.22 19.63 14.38
N GLU A 168 -3.95 20.71 14.12
CA GLU A 168 -3.75 21.61 12.98
C GLU A 168 -2.42 22.38 13.03
N GLU A 169 -1.79 22.46 14.21
CA GLU A 169 -0.48 23.07 14.39
C GLU A 169 0.64 22.01 14.34
N PRO A 170 1.35 21.85 13.20
CA PRO A 170 2.44 20.88 13.11
C PRO A 170 3.59 21.25 14.03
N LEU A 171 4.28 20.23 14.56
CA LEU A 171 5.53 20.40 15.30
C LEU A 171 6.63 21.00 14.42
N ALA A 172 6.66 20.58 13.15
CA ALA A 172 7.51 21.16 12.12
C ALA A 172 6.86 21.05 10.74
N LYS A 173 7.09 22.05 9.90
CA LYS A 173 6.73 22.09 8.47
C LYS A 173 7.96 22.44 7.65
N ILE A 174 8.37 21.54 6.77
CA ILE A 174 9.48 21.71 5.83
C ILE A 174 8.88 22.06 4.48
N LEU A 175 9.32 23.16 3.89
CA LEU A 175 8.99 23.54 2.52
C LEU A 175 10.18 23.25 1.62
N PHE A 176 9.93 22.55 0.52
CA PHE A 176 10.92 22.29 -0.51
C PHE A 176 10.85 23.34 -1.63
N THR A 177 11.88 23.39 -2.47
CA THR A 177 11.90 24.24 -3.68
C THR A 177 11.14 23.53 -4.81
N LYS A 178 11.79 23.15 -5.91
CA LYS A 178 11.11 22.54 -7.07
C LYS A 178 10.84 21.04 -6.88
N ALA A 179 11.78 20.31 -6.28
CA ALA A 179 11.61 18.90 -5.99
C ALA A 179 10.75 18.73 -4.73
N HIS A 180 9.74 17.89 -4.79
CA HIS A 180 8.82 17.64 -3.67
C HIS A 180 8.82 16.15 -3.29
N MET A 181 8.41 15.84 -2.06
CA MET A 181 8.43 14.47 -1.54
C MET A 181 7.23 13.69 -2.07
N LEU A 182 7.51 12.57 -2.72
CA LEU A 182 6.49 11.67 -3.29
C LEU A 182 6.12 10.52 -2.35
N THR A 183 7.04 10.17 -1.45
CA THR A 183 6.95 8.99 -0.60
C THR A 183 7.92 9.13 0.57
N HIS A 184 7.60 8.49 1.68
CA HIS A 184 8.41 8.48 2.88
C HIS A 184 8.08 7.26 3.72
N ASP A 185 9.04 6.87 4.55
CA ASP A 185 8.90 5.75 5.47
C ASP A 185 9.73 5.94 6.73
N ILE A 186 9.20 5.41 7.84
CA ILE A 186 9.80 5.52 9.16
C ILE A 186 10.50 4.20 9.51
N ASN A 187 11.69 4.28 10.08
CA ASN A 187 12.37 3.09 10.56
C ASN A 187 11.78 2.64 11.90
N GLU A 188 11.00 1.57 11.88
CA GLU A 188 10.35 0.98 13.04
C GLU A 188 11.33 0.41 14.10
N LEU A 189 12.59 0.14 13.72
CA LEU A 189 13.63 -0.36 14.63
C LEU A 189 14.35 0.76 15.37
N THR A 190 14.52 1.91 14.71
CA THR A 190 15.25 3.03 15.29
C THR A 190 14.36 4.05 15.99
N LYS A 191 13.03 3.96 15.86
CA LYS A 191 12.11 4.85 16.55
C LYS A 191 12.22 4.74 18.08
N SER A 192 12.15 5.89 18.74
CA SER A 192 12.13 6.07 20.19
C SER A 192 11.63 7.48 20.51
N SER A 193 11.46 7.82 21.79
CA SER A 193 11.09 9.18 22.21
C SER A 193 12.15 10.23 21.88
N SER A 194 13.40 9.81 21.64
CA SER A 194 14.54 10.68 21.39
C SER A 194 15.16 10.57 19.99
N HIS A 195 14.67 9.65 19.15
CA HIS A 195 15.23 9.38 17.82
C HIS A 195 14.18 8.76 16.90
N ILE A 196 14.04 9.28 15.68
CA ILE A 196 13.20 8.70 14.63
C ILE A 196 13.93 8.87 13.30
N ASP A 197 14.22 7.77 12.59
CA ASP A 197 14.78 7.88 11.23
C ASP A 197 13.66 7.86 10.19
N ILE A 198 13.68 8.85 9.29
CA ILE A 198 12.74 8.96 8.19
C ILE A 198 13.52 9.01 6.87
N ALA A 199 13.18 8.15 5.92
CA ALA A 199 13.66 8.21 4.55
C ALA A 199 12.56 8.81 3.68
N MET A 200 12.88 9.82 2.87
CA MET A 200 11.92 10.50 1.98
C MET A 200 12.44 10.51 0.54
N GLY A 201 11.65 10.03 -0.40
CA GLY A 201 11.95 10.01 -1.83
C GLY A 201 11.29 11.19 -2.56
N SER A 202 12.04 11.85 -3.43
CA SER A 202 11.58 13.04 -4.15
C SER A 202 11.24 12.83 -5.62
N SER A 203 10.53 13.80 -6.19
CA SER A 203 10.24 13.88 -7.62
C SER A 203 11.47 14.11 -8.50
N ALA A 204 12.63 14.48 -7.94
CA ALA A 204 13.89 14.62 -8.67
C ALA A 204 14.81 13.39 -8.58
N GLY A 205 14.39 12.35 -7.85
CA GLY A 205 15.22 11.17 -7.59
C GLY A 205 16.09 11.27 -6.33
N ASP A 206 16.31 12.49 -5.81
CA ASP A 206 16.99 12.71 -4.53
C ASP A 206 16.20 12.05 -3.37
N ILE A 207 16.95 11.58 -2.37
CA ILE A 207 16.43 11.03 -1.13
C ILE A 207 16.93 11.87 0.05
N ILE A 208 16.08 12.06 1.05
CA ILE A 208 16.44 12.70 2.32
C ILE A 208 16.34 11.67 3.44
N TRP A 209 17.44 11.48 4.16
CA TRP A 209 17.40 10.90 5.51
C TRP A 209 17.22 12.04 6.51
N TYR A 210 16.10 12.04 7.23
CA TYR A 210 15.71 13.09 8.18
C TYR A 210 15.50 12.52 9.58
N GLU A 211 16.04 13.20 10.58
CA GLU A 211 15.86 12.93 12.01
C GLU A 211 15.16 14.14 12.64
N PRO A 212 13.84 14.09 12.89
CA PRO A 212 13.04 15.25 13.24
C PRO A 212 13.33 15.81 14.64
N ILE A 213 13.77 14.98 15.58
CA ILE A 213 13.96 15.39 16.98
C ILE A 213 15.20 16.27 17.11
N SER A 214 16.31 15.91 16.45
CA SER A 214 17.50 16.80 16.36
C SER A 214 17.48 17.75 15.16
N GLN A 215 16.44 17.68 14.33
CA GLN A 215 16.27 18.50 13.12
C GLN A 215 17.49 18.41 12.19
N LYS A 216 18.04 17.20 12.06
CA LYS A 216 19.18 16.92 11.20
C LYS A 216 18.78 16.14 9.97
N TYR A 217 19.47 16.36 8.86
CA TYR A 217 19.24 15.64 7.62
C TYR A 217 20.52 15.36 6.84
N ALA A 218 20.45 14.38 5.94
CA ALA A 218 21.43 14.06 4.93
C ALA A 218 20.71 13.86 3.58
N ARG A 219 21.39 14.19 2.49
CA ARG A 219 20.91 13.92 1.13
C ARG A 219 21.63 12.71 0.59
N ILE A 220 20.86 11.80 0.00
CA ILE A 220 21.31 10.57 -0.64
C ILE A 220 20.84 10.61 -2.09
N ASN A 221 21.58 9.98 -3.00
CA ASN A 221 21.41 10.08 -4.44
C ASN A 221 21.36 11.55 -4.92
N LYS A 222 22.24 12.38 -4.38
CA LYS A 222 22.25 13.82 -4.66
C LYS A 222 22.43 14.06 -6.16
N ASN A 223 21.55 14.85 -6.77
CA ASN A 223 21.56 15.15 -8.22
C ASN A 223 21.44 13.90 -9.11
N GLY A 224 20.90 12.80 -8.60
CA GLY A 224 20.67 11.59 -9.39
C GLY A 224 21.93 10.83 -9.82
N VAL A 225 23.01 10.92 -9.03
CA VAL A 225 24.30 10.24 -9.31
C VAL A 225 24.20 8.71 -9.38
N VAL A 226 23.19 8.13 -8.73
CA VAL A 226 22.86 6.70 -8.82
C VAL A 226 21.68 6.47 -9.77
N SER A 227 20.59 7.21 -9.58
CA SER A 227 19.43 7.17 -10.48
C SER A 227 18.77 8.55 -10.55
N ASN A 228 18.58 9.08 -11.76
CA ASN A 228 18.02 10.41 -12.00
C ASN A 228 16.50 10.40 -12.22
N SER A 229 15.82 9.33 -11.85
CA SER A 229 14.38 9.14 -12.04
C SER A 229 13.61 9.39 -10.73
N PRO A 230 12.38 9.93 -10.77
CA PRO A 230 11.56 10.16 -9.58
C PRO A 230 11.44 8.92 -8.69
N VAL A 231 11.53 9.09 -7.37
CA VAL A 231 11.32 8.01 -6.40
C VAL A 231 9.82 7.82 -6.19
N THR A 232 9.26 6.69 -6.63
CA THR A 232 7.82 6.42 -6.58
C THR A 232 7.38 5.81 -5.26
N HIS A 233 8.24 4.99 -4.64
CA HIS A 233 7.99 4.35 -3.36
C HIS A 233 9.30 4.10 -2.60
N ILE A 234 9.28 4.23 -1.28
CA ILE A 234 10.45 3.97 -0.43
C ILE A 234 10.02 3.20 0.82
N LYS A 235 10.82 2.22 1.24
CA LYS A 235 10.61 1.45 2.48
C LYS A 235 11.93 1.06 3.13
N TRP A 236 12.01 1.11 4.45
CA TRP A 236 13.11 0.49 5.18
C TRP A 236 13.12 -1.02 4.96
N ILE A 237 14.29 -1.61 4.80
CA ILE A 237 14.41 -3.06 4.68
C ILE A 237 14.04 -3.68 6.03
N PRO A 238 13.12 -4.66 6.09
CA PRO A 238 12.76 -5.34 7.32
C PRO A 238 14.00 -5.86 8.05
N GLY A 239 14.08 -5.59 9.36
CA GLY A 239 15.23 -6.00 10.17
C GLY A 239 16.48 -5.09 10.05
N SER A 240 16.49 -4.06 9.20
CA SER A 240 17.64 -3.17 9.02
C SER A 240 17.49 -1.81 9.70
N GLU A 241 18.48 -1.41 10.49
CA GLU A 241 18.57 -0.03 11.02
C GLU A 241 19.09 0.98 9.98
N ASN A 242 19.79 0.52 8.94
CA ASN A 242 20.57 1.39 8.04
C ASN A 242 20.11 1.37 6.58
N MET A 243 19.57 0.25 6.11
CA MET A 243 19.27 0.05 4.70
C MET A 243 17.80 0.24 4.40
N PHE A 244 17.54 0.87 3.26
CA PHE A 244 16.20 1.06 2.72
C PHE A 244 16.21 0.85 1.21
N MET A 245 15.05 0.52 0.66
CA MET A 245 14.84 0.30 -0.76
C MET A 245 14.01 1.44 -1.34
N ALA A 246 14.42 1.96 -2.48
CA ALA A 246 13.72 2.98 -3.26
C ALA A 246 13.36 2.43 -4.65
N ALA A 247 12.10 2.58 -5.02
CA ALA A 247 11.61 2.33 -6.37
C ALA A 247 11.61 3.62 -7.19
N HIS A 248 11.97 3.50 -8.46
CA HIS A 248 12.07 4.63 -9.38
C HIS A 248 11.13 4.48 -10.57
N ALA A 249 10.72 5.62 -11.14
CA ALA A 249 9.79 5.66 -12.27
C ALA A 249 10.37 5.10 -13.59
N ASN A 250 11.66 4.80 -13.65
CA ASN A 250 12.32 4.15 -14.78
C ASN A 250 12.41 2.61 -14.66
N GLY A 251 11.71 2.03 -13.68
CA GLY A 251 11.64 0.59 -13.47
C GLY A 251 12.80 -0.01 -12.66
N GLN A 252 13.52 0.84 -11.91
CA GLN A 252 14.63 0.42 -11.04
C GLN A 252 14.19 0.32 -9.57
N LEU A 253 14.68 -0.72 -8.91
CA LEU A 253 14.75 -0.84 -7.45
C LEU A 253 16.20 -0.62 -7.02
N VAL A 254 16.43 0.26 -6.06
CA VAL A 254 17.77 0.61 -5.58
C VAL A 254 17.79 0.47 -4.06
N VAL A 255 18.79 -0.23 -3.54
CA VAL A 255 19.05 -0.31 -2.10
C VAL A 255 20.14 0.69 -1.73
N TYR A 256 19.85 1.52 -0.75
CA TYR A 256 20.77 2.49 -0.18
C TYR A 256 21.06 2.15 1.28
N ASP A 257 22.26 2.49 1.73
CA ASP A 257 22.62 2.56 3.14
C ASP A 257 22.65 4.04 3.54
N LYS A 258 21.93 4.39 4.61
CA LYS A 258 21.81 5.78 5.08
C LYS A 258 23.15 6.41 5.50
N GLU A 259 24.14 5.60 5.83
CA GLU A 259 25.45 6.07 6.32
C GLU A 259 26.55 6.06 5.26
N LYS A 260 26.33 5.42 4.11
CA LYS A 260 27.29 5.41 3.01
C LYS A 260 27.21 6.70 2.20
N GLU A 261 28.37 7.17 1.76
CA GLU A 261 28.46 8.27 0.80
C GLU A 261 28.09 7.76 -0.61
N ASP A 262 27.60 8.67 -1.46
CA ASP A 262 27.26 8.36 -2.85
C ASP A 262 28.49 8.44 -3.77
N ALA A 263 28.50 7.61 -4.81
CA ALA A 263 29.43 7.73 -5.93
C ALA A 263 28.66 7.66 -7.25
N LEU A 264 29.28 8.16 -8.33
CA LEU A 264 28.75 7.96 -9.67
C LEU A 264 28.64 6.46 -9.95
N PHE A 265 27.44 6.00 -10.27
CA PHE A 265 27.17 4.57 -10.44
C PHE A 265 27.45 4.11 -11.86
N THR A 266 28.24 3.03 -11.98
CA THR A 266 28.46 2.29 -13.23
C THR A 266 27.97 0.85 -13.01
N PRO A 267 27.06 0.31 -13.85
CA PRO A 267 26.56 -1.05 -13.71
C PRO A 267 27.66 -2.13 -13.76
N GLU A 268 27.56 -3.13 -12.88
CA GLU A 268 28.47 -4.28 -12.76
C GLU A 268 28.00 -5.45 -13.66
N ILE A 269 27.73 -5.17 -14.94
CA ILE A 269 27.23 -6.18 -15.89
C ILE A 269 28.41 -7.01 -16.41
N SER A 270 28.34 -8.33 -16.30
CA SER A 270 29.43 -9.26 -16.65
C SER A 270 29.73 -9.39 -18.15
N ASN A 271 28.76 -9.08 -19.02
CA ASN A 271 28.89 -9.21 -20.49
C ASN A 271 28.53 -7.92 -21.22
N HIS A 272 29.53 -7.28 -21.85
CA HIS A 272 29.38 -6.00 -22.56
C HIS A 272 29.02 -6.13 -24.06
N SER A 273 28.74 -7.33 -24.57
CA SER A 273 28.34 -7.45 -25.99
C SER A 273 26.95 -6.85 -26.22
N ALA A 274 26.76 -6.18 -27.35
CA ALA A 274 25.48 -5.56 -27.70
C ALA A 274 24.33 -6.59 -27.81
N GLU A 275 24.65 -7.82 -28.19
CA GLU A 275 23.69 -8.95 -28.26
C GLU A 275 23.29 -9.43 -26.86
N ALA A 276 24.24 -9.56 -25.93
CA ALA A 276 23.96 -9.92 -24.54
C ALA A 276 23.15 -8.84 -23.82
N MET A 277 23.41 -7.55 -24.08
CA MET A 277 22.61 -6.46 -23.54
C MET A 277 21.17 -6.47 -24.07
N LYS A 278 20.97 -6.75 -25.37
CA LYS A 278 19.62 -6.92 -25.93
C LYS A 278 18.90 -8.13 -25.36
N ALA A 279 19.58 -9.27 -25.18
CA ALA A 279 19.00 -10.46 -24.55
C ALA A 279 18.64 -10.19 -23.07
N SER A 280 19.52 -9.54 -22.33
CA SER A 280 19.31 -9.15 -20.92
C SER A 280 18.12 -8.20 -20.74
N SER A 281 17.86 -7.31 -21.71
CA SER A 281 16.69 -6.41 -21.67
C SER A 281 15.34 -7.13 -21.73
N ARG A 282 15.33 -8.41 -22.15
CA ARG A 282 14.12 -9.25 -22.18
C ARG A 282 13.90 -10.03 -20.89
N LEU A 283 14.90 -10.05 -20.00
CA LEU A 283 14.80 -10.76 -18.73
C LEU A 283 13.78 -10.06 -17.81
N PRO A 284 13.09 -10.83 -16.95
CA PRO A 284 12.18 -10.28 -15.97
C PRO A 284 12.89 -9.44 -14.89
N LEU A 285 14.22 -9.61 -14.76
CA LEU A 285 15.08 -8.90 -13.84
C LEU A 285 16.48 -8.76 -14.45
N GLN A 286 17.02 -7.55 -14.41
CA GLN A 286 18.43 -7.28 -14.69
C GLN A 286 19.10 -6.80 -13.40
N VAL A 287 20.06 -7.57 -12.89
CA VAL A 287 20.89 -7.19 -11.75
C VAL A 287 22.00 -6.27 -12.25
N LEU A 288 21.92 -4.98 -11.90
CA LEU A 288 22.91 -3.96 -12.28
C LEU A 288 23.99 -3.80 -11.20
N LYS A 289 23.66 -4.11 -9.95
CA LYS A 289 24.62 -4.33 -8.87
C LYS A 289 24.02 -5.34 -7.90
N SER A 290 24.74 -6.42 -7.65
CA SER A 290 24.29 -7.48 -6.76
C SER A 290 24.44 -7.08 -5.28
N VAL A 291 23.51 -7.52 -4.42
CA VAL A 291 23.68 -7.49 -2.95
C VAL A 291 24.96 -8.21 -2.51
N ASN A 292 25.41 -9.22 -3.28
CA ASN A 292 26.64 -9.98 -3.05
C ASN A 292 27.87 -9.33 -3.69
N SER A 293 27.76 -8.12 -4.26
CA SER A 293 28.91 -7.40 -4.80
C SER A 293 29.97 -7.18 -3.72
N ARG A 294 31.24 -7.32 -4.10
CA ARG A 294 32.39 -7.01 -3.24
C ARG A 294 32.58 -5.50 -3.09
N ASN A 295 32.05 -4.70 -4.01
CA ASN A 295 32.18 -3.25 -4.00
C ASN A 295 31.07 -2.61 -3.14
N GLN A 296 31.25 -2.57 -1.82
CA GLN A 296 30.26 -2.03 -0.88
C GLN A 296 30.69 -0.73 -0.20
N LYS A 297 31.67 -0.02 -0.78
CA LYS A 297 32.22 1.21 -0.18
C LYS A 297 31.25 2.41 -0.24
N THR A 298 30.48 2.51 -1.30
CA THR A 298 29.57 3.64 -1.58
C THR A 298 28.20 3.13 -2.00
N ASN A 299 27.19 4.00 -1.91
CA ASN A 299 25.89 3.71 -2.53
C ASN A 299 26.00 3.62 -4.06
N PRO A 300 25.13 2.83 -4.72
CA PRO A 300 24.09 1.96 -4.14
C PRO A 300 24.67 0.66 -3.54
N VAL A 301 23.94 0.03 -2.61
CA VAL A 301 24.26 -1.31 -2.06
C VAL A 301 23.92 -2.41 -3.07
N ALA A 302 22.73 -2.33 -3.65
CA ALA A 302 22.22 -3.20 -4.71
C ALA A 302 21.36 -2.38 -5.67
N LEU A 303 21.29 -2.80 -6.93
CA LEU A 303 20.48 -2.13 -7.94
C LEU A 303 19.94 -3.15 -8.94
N TRP A 304 18.61 -3.18 -9.07
CA TRP A 304 17.90 -4.08 -9.97
C TRP A 304 16.99 -3.31 -10.91
N LYS A 305 16.89 -3.74 -12.16
CA LYS A 305 15.97 -3.19 -13.15
C LYS A 305 14.98 -4.26 -13.57
N LEU A 306 13.70 -4.04 -13.28
CA LEU A 306 12.63 -4.98 -13.63
C LEU A 306 12.05 -4.67 -15.01
N ALA A 307 11.88 -3.38 -15.33
CA ALA A 307 11.28 -2.96 -16.58
C ALA A 307 11.81 -1.61 -17.06
N ASN A 308 11.33 -1.18 -18.23
CA ASN A 308 11.47 0.19 -18.74
C ASN A 308 10.21 1.04 -18.48
N GLN A 309 9.37 0.61 -17.54
CA GLN A 309 8.14 1.26 -17.13
C GLN A 309 8.19 1.56 -15.63
N LYS A 310 7.37 2.51 -15.18
CA LYS A 310 7.31 2.94 -13.78
C LYS A 310 6.99 1.76 -12.86
N ILE A 311 7.76 1.64 -11.78
CA ILE A 311 7.32 0.86 -10.61
C ILE A 311 6.38 1.77 -9.82
N SER A 312 5.12 1.39 -9.71
CA SER A 312 4.10 2.17 -9.00
C SER A 312 4.28 2.03 -7.48
N GLN A 313 4.46 0.80 -7.00
CA GLN A 313 4.63 0.47 -5.59
C GLN A 313 5.33 -0.89 -5.43
N PHE A 314 5.93 -1.11 -4.27
CA PHE A 314 6.33 -2.44 -3.83
C PHE A 314 5.98 -2.68 -2.36
N ALA A 315 5.90 -3.94 -1.96
CA ALA A 315 5.67 -4.35 -0.58
C ALA A 315 6.53 -5.58 -0.21
N PHE A 316 7.22 -5.51 0.92
CA PHE A 316 7.91 -6.65 1.51
C PHE A 316 6.90 -7.64 2.07
N SER A 317 7.15 -8.93 1.88
CA SER A 317 6.42 -9.99 2.56
C SER A 317 6.80 -10.04 4.05
N PRO A 318 5.88 -10.52 4.92
CA PRO A 318 6.17 -10.72 6.35
C PRO A 318 7.32 -11.70 6.64
N ASP A 319 7.67 -12.57 5.68
CA ASP A 319 8.78 -13.53 5.81
C ASP A 319 10.18 -12.91 5.63
N GLN A 320 10.26 -11.62 5.29
CA GLN A 320 11.51 -10.86 5.07
C GLN A 320 12.39 -11.44 3.95
N ARG A 321 11.77 -12.09 2.96
CA ARG A 321 12.46 -12.72 1.83
C ARG A 321 11.93 -12.28 0.47
N HIS A 322 10.62 -12.13 0.37
CA HIS A 322 9.95 -11.85 -0.89
C HIS A 322 9.54 -10.38 -1.00
N LEU A 323 9.40 -9.95 -2.24
CA LEU A 323 8.97 -8.61 -2.61
C LEU A 323 7.89 -8.72 -3.68
N ALA A 324 6.77 -8.03 -3.46
CA ALA A 324 5.74 -7.84 -4.46
C ALA A 324 5.94 -6.47 -5.10
N VAL A 325 6.05 -6.41 -6.42
CA VAL A 325 6.32 -5.17 -7.18
C VAL A 325 5.24 -5.00 -8.23
N VAL A 326 4.54 -3.86 -8.22
CA VAL A 326 3.54 -3.52 -9.23
C VAL A 326 4.02 -2.42 -10.15
N LEU A 327 3.76 -2.59 -11.44
CA LEU A 327 4.28 -1.73 -12.49
C LEU A 327 3.15 -1.15 -13.35
N GLU A 328 3.47 -0.03 -14.00
CA GLU A 328 2.60 0.65 -14.97
C GLU A 328 2.36 -0.21 -16.24
N ASP A 329 3.21 -1.21 -16.50
CA ASP A 329 3.00 -2.21 -17.57
C ASP A 329 1.87 -3.22 -17.26
N GLY A 330 1.19 -3.07 -16.11
CA GLY A 330 0.11 -3.94 -15.66
C GLY A 330 0.59 -5.22 -14.98
N SER A 331 1.90 -5.38 -14.77
CA SER A 331 2.45 -6.58 -14.13
C SER A 331 2.58 -6.45 -12.61
N LEU A 332 2.26 -7.56 -11.94
CA LEU A 332 2.69 -7.85 -10.57
C LEU A 332 3.85 -8.84 -10.69
N ARG A 333 5.02 -8.47 -10.18
CA ARG A 333 6.20 -9.33 -10.13
C ARG A 333 6.51 -9.67 -8.68
N VAL A 334 6.57 -10.95 -8.38
CA VAL A 334 6.97 -11.46 -7.07
C VAL A 334 8.41 -11.95 -7.19
N MET A 335 9.31 -11.41 -6.37
CA MET A 335 10.74 -11.74 -6.42
C MET A 335 11.29 -12.14 -5.04
N ASP A 336 12.28 -13.02 -5.02
CA ASP A 336 13.15 -13.25 -3.88
C ASP A 336 14.31 -12.25 -3.98
N TYR A 337 14.31 -11.23 -3.12
CA TYR A 337 15.28 -10.14 -3.22
C TYR A 337 16.64 -10.46 -2.62
N LEU A 338 16.77 -11.57 -1.87
CA LEU A 338 18.05 -12.06 -1.38
C LEU A 338 18.75 -12.93 -2.43
N LYS A 339 17.97 -13.70 -3.18
CA LYS A 339 18.46 -14.47 -4.34
C LYS A 339 18.57 -13.67 -5.63
N GLU A 340 17.97 -12.48 -5.66
CA GLU A 340 17.92 -11.62 -6.83
C GLU A 340 17.26 -12.31 -8.02
N GLU A 341 16.08 -12.91 -7.78
CA GLU A 341 15.34 -13.70 -8.76
C GLU A 341 13.85 -13.35 -8.76
N VAL A 342 13.26 -13.14 -9.95
CA VAL A 342 11.80 -13.02 -10.10
C VAL A 342 11.20 -14.42 -10.20
N LEU A 343 10.27 -14.73 -9.30
CA LEU A 343 9.64 -16.04 -9.19
C LEU A 343 8.39 -16.14 -10.07
N ASP A 344 7.53 -15.13 -10.02
CA ASP A 344 6.23 -15.15 -10.67
C ASP A 344 5.87 -13.77 -11.25
N ILE A 345 5.19 -13.78 -12.41
CA ILE A 345 4.70 -12.59 -13.10
C ILE A 345 3.21 -12.77 -13.42
N PHE A 346 2.38 -11.93 -12.84
CA PHE A 346 0.94 -11.84 -13.11
C PHE A 346 0.63 -10.55 -13.87
N ARG A 347 -0.55 -10.52 -14.52
CA ARG A 347 -1.02 -9.35 -15.26
C ARG A 347 -2.46 -8.96 -14.87
N SER A 348 -2.71 -7.66 -14.86
CA SER A 348 -4.05 -7.07 -14.83
C SER A 348 -4.85 -7.45 -16.09
N TYR A 349 -6.15 -7.13 -16.11
CA TYR A 349 -6.91 -7.27 -17.36
C TYR A 349 -6.47 -6.25 -18.41
N TYR A 350 -6.27 -5.01 -17.97
CA TYR A 350 -5.75 -3.92 -18.76
C TYR A 350 -5.20 -2.84 -17.83
N GLY A 351 -4.41 -1.92 -18.37
CA GLY A 351 -3.84 -0.81 -17.61
C GLY A 351 -2.81 -1.24 -16.55
N GLY A 352 -2.18 -0.24 -15.94
CA GLY A 352 -1.15 -0.41 -14.92
C GLY A 352 -1.70 -0.88 -13.57
N LEU A 353 -0.89 -1.62 -12.83
CA LEU A 353 -1.14 -1.85 -11.41
C LEU A 353 -0.53 -0.70 -10.59
N ILE A 354 -1.30 -0.18 -9.65
CA ILE A 354 -0.98 1.06 -8.93
C ILE A 354 -0.51 0.75 -7.51
N CYS A 355 -1.19 -0.17 -6.82
CA CYS A 355 -0.95 -0.45 -5.41
C CYS A 355 -0.87 -1.94 -5.10
N VAL A 356 -0.15 -2.28 -4.02
CA VAL A 356 0.05 -3.66 -3.57
C VAL A 356 0.25 -3.75 -2.05
N CYS A 357 -0.30 -4.78 -1.43
CA CYS A 357 -0.01 -5.15 -0.05
C CYS A 357 -0.03 -6.67 0.17
N TRP A 358 0.66 -7.13 1.22
CA TRP A 358 0.64 -8.52 1.68
C TRP A 358 -0.36 -8.68 2.82
N SER A 359 -0.96 -9.87 2.91
CA SER A 359 -1.67 -10.27 4.13
C SER A 359 -0.68 -10.37 5.30
N PRO A 360 -1.13 -10.17 6.56
CA PRO A 360 -0.25 -10.23 7.72
C PRO A 360 0.50 -11.57 7.89
N ASP A 361 -0.04 -12.64 7.31
CA ASP A 361 0.53 -13.99 7.33
C ASP A 361 1.34 -14.35 6.09
N GLY A 362 1.46 -13.44 5.13
CA GLY A 362 2.21 -13.63 3.90
C GLY A 362 1.59 -14.59 2.88
N LYS A 363 0.36 -15.09 3.11
CA LYS A 363 -0.27 -16.06 2.20
C LYS A 363 -0.95 -15.41 1.00
N TYR A 364 -1.32 -14.13 1.10
CA TYR A 364 -2.05 -13.43 0.04
C TYR A 364 -1.36 -12.12 -0.33
N ILE A 365 -1.40 -11.79 -1.61
CA ILE A 365 -1.10 -10.46 -2.13
C ILE A 365 -2.40 -9.87 -2.65
N VAL A 366 -2.64 -8.60 -2.33
CA VAL A 366 -3.74 -7.82 -2.88
C VAL A 366 -3.16 -6.69 -3.72
N THR A 367 -3.69 -6.51 -4.93
CA THR A 367 -3.31 -5.41 -5.84
C THR A 367 -4.52 -4.61 -6.28
N GLY A 368 -4.33 -3.32 -6.55
CA GLY A 368 -5.31 -2.45 -7.22
C GLY A 368 -4.70 -1.78 -8.45
N GLY A 369 -5.52 -1.47 -9.45
CA GLY A 369 -5.04 -0.93 -10.73
C GLY A 369 -6.01 -0.03 -11.48
N GLN A 370 -5.63 0.25 -12.72
CA GLN A 370 -6.37 1.09 -13.67
C GLN A 370 -7.57 0.36 -14.33
N ASP A 371 -7.77 -0.92 -14.02
CA ASP A 371 -8.93 -1.70 -14.45
C ASP A 371 -10.09 -1.66 -13.44
N ASP A 372 -10.01 -0.75 -12.46
CA ASP A 372 -10.98 -0.51 -11.38
C ASP A 372 -11.18 -1.71 -10.43
N LEU A 373 -10.33 -2.73 -10.57
CA LEU A 373 -10.43 -3.96 -9.80
C LEU A 373 -9.40 -4.02 -8.70
N VAL A 374 -9.77 -4.73 -7.63
CA VAL A 374 -8.81 -5.29 -6.68
C VAL A 374 -8.63 -6.78 -6.97
N THR A 375 -7.40 -7.25 -7.07
CA THR A 375 -7.10 -8.67 -7.32
C THR A 375 -6.48 -9.32 -6.09
N ILE A 376 -7.00 -10.47 -5.69
CA ILE A 376 -6.46 -11.30 -4.60
C ILE A 376 -5.71 -12.47 -5.23
N TRP A 377 -4.45 -12.60 -4.84
CA TRP A 377 -3.55 -13.65 -5.27
C TRP A 377 -3.08 -14.49 -4.09
N SER A 378 -3.05 -15.81 -4.25
CA SER A 378 -2.53 -16.75 -3.24
C SER A 378 -1.05 -17.03 -3.54
N PHE A 379 -0.18 -16.70 -2.58
CA PHE A 379 1.27 -16.92 -2.66
C PHE A 379 1.63 -18.41 -2.65
N PRO A 380 1.09 -19.24 -1.74
CA PRO A 380 1.37 -20.68 -1.76
C PRO A 380 0.88 -21.38 -3.03
N GLU A 381 -0.28 -20.99 -3.56
CA GLU A 381 -0.88 -21.62 -4.74
C GLU A 381 -0.44 -21.00 -6.06
N ARG A 382 0.31 -19.88 -6.00
CA ARG A 382 0.81 -19.11 -7.14
C ARG A 382 -0.26 -18.79 -8.19
N LYS A 383 -1.48 -18.44 -7.76
CA LYS A 383 -2.58 -18.12 -8.67
C LYS A 383 -3.50 -17.03 -8.14
N ILE A 384 -4.22 -16.39 -9.06
CA ILE A 384 -5.32 -15.49 -8.72
C ILE A 384 -6.45 -16.33 -8.12
N VAL A 385 -6.95 -15.92 -6.95
CA VAL A 385 -8.04 -16.62 -6.24
C VAL A 385 -9.36 -15.85 -6.29
N ALA A 386 -9.32 -14.53 -6.38
CA ALA A 386 -10.50 -13.72 -6.58
C ALA A 386 -10.16 -12.36 -7.20
N ARG A 387 -11.18 -11.73 -7.80
CA ARG A 387 -11.19 -10.31 -8.15
C ARG A 387 -12.36 -9.64 -7.45
N CYS A 388 -12.16 -8.41 -7.05
CA CYS A 388 -13.09 -7.66 -6.24
C CYS A 388 -13.58 -6.48 -7.07
N GLN A 389 -14.89 -6.49 -7.37
CA GLN A 389 -15.52 -5.50 -8.22
C GLN A 389 -16.36 -4.56 -7.36
N GLY A 390 -16.14 -3.25 -7.49
CA GLY A 390 -16.91 -2.26 -6.75
C GLY A 390 -16.45 -0.81 -6.91
N HIS A 391 -15.17 -0.58 -7.21
CA HIS A 391 -14.71 0.75 -7.59
C HIS A 391 -15.21 1.11 -8.99
N ASN A 392 -15.43 2.41 -9.20
CA ASN A 392 -15.88 3.00 -10.48
C ASN A 392 -14.78 3.81 -11.19
N SER A 393 -13.56 3.74 -10.67
CA SER A 393 -12.36 4.39 -11.20
C SER A 393 -11.13 3.68 -10.62
N TRP A 394 -9.94 4.21 -10.91
CA TRP A 394 -8.66 3.61 -10.54
C TRP A 394 -8.53 3.38 -9.03
N VAL A 395 -8.00 2.22 -8.66
CA VAL A 395 -7.73 1.87 -7.26
C VAL A 395 -6.35 2.38 -6.87
N SER A 396 -6.30 3.37 -5.98
CA SER A 396 -5.09 4.09 -5.62
C SER A 396 -4.32 3.44 -4.46
N THR A 397 -5.01 2.80 -3.51
CA THR A 397 -4.39 2.13 -2.36
C THR A 397 -5.21 0.93 -1.91
N VAL A 398 -4.51 -0.12 -1.49
CA VAL A 398 -5.05 -1.31 -0.81
C VAL A 398 -4.28 -1.55 0.49
N ALA A 399 -4.97 -1.95 1.55
CA ALA A 399 -4.33 -2.29 2.83
C ALA A 399 -5.13 -3.36 3.58
N PHE A 400 -4.45 -4.37 4.13
CA PHE A 400 -5.06 -5.29 5.08
C PHE A 400 -5.33 -4.60 6.42
N ASP A 401 -6.41 -5.00 7.08
CA ASP A 401 -6.74 -4.60 8.43
C ASP A 401 -6.21 -5.66 9.40
N PRO A 402 -5.04 -5.44 10.04
CA PRO A 402 -4.40 -6.50 10.82
C PRO A 402 -5.18 -6.86 12.10
N TRP A 403 -6.10 -5.99 12.57
CA TRP A 403 -6.98 -6.29 13.71
C TRP A 403 -8.20 -7.12 13.34
N ARG A 404 -8.44 -7.34 12.04
CA ARG A 404 -9.58 -8.09 11.50
C ARG A 404 -9.11 -9.19 10.54
N CYS A 405 -7.89 -9.66 10.73
CA CYS A 405 -7.31 -10.80 10.02
C CYS A 405 -6.96 -11.90 11.02
N ASP A 406 -7.35 -13.13 10.69
CA ASP A 406 -6.83 -14.36 11.28
C ASP A 406 -6.42 -15.34 10.17
N GLU A 407 -5.99 -16.55 10.49
CA GLU A 407 -5.53 -17.53 9.48
C GLU A 407 -6.65 -18.05 8.57
N ARG A 408 -7.92 -17.71 8.83
CA ARG A 408 -9.11 -18.22 8.15
C ARG A 408 -9.91 -17.11 7.47
N THR A 409 -9.93 -15.92 8.04
CA THR A 409 -10.73 -14.77 7.66
C THR A 409 -9.85 -13.55 7.56
N TYR A 410 -10.04 -12.78 6.50
CA TYR A 410 -9.24 -11.61 6.22
C TYR A 410 -10.14 -10.45 5.88
N ARG A 411 -9.78 -9.28 6.40
CA ARG A 411 -10.34 -8.00 6.00
C ARG A 411 -9.25 -7.13 5.39
N PHE A 412 -9.59 -6.49 4.29
CA PHE A 412 -8.78 -5.42 3.72
C PHE A 412 -9.69 -4.30 3.23
N GLY A 413 -9.10 -3.13 3.02
CA GLY A 413 -9.77 -1.99 2.42
C GLY A 413 -9.08 -1.58 1.13
N SER A 414 -9.84 -0.87 0.30
CA SER A 414 -9.34 -0.20 -0.89
C SER A 414 -9.94 1.19 -1.02
N VAL A 415 -9.17 2.10 -1.58
CA VAL A 415 -9.57 3.47 -1.89
C VAL A 415 -9.15 3.81 -3.32
N GLY A 416 -9.80 4.81 -3.93
CA GLY A 416 -9.55 5.14 -5.33
C GLY A 416 -10.01 6.53 -5.75
N ASP A 417 -9.90 6.77 -7.06
CA ASP A 417 -10.23 8.02 -7.73
C ASP A 417 -11.75 8.25 -7.84
N ASP A 418 -12.55 7.27 -7.42
CA ASP A 418 -14.00 7.39 -7.28
C ASP A 418 -14.43 7.94 -5.91
N CYS A 419 -13.47 8.47 -5.14
CA CYS A 419 -13.65 9.07 -3.80
C CYS A 419 -14.20 8.10 -2.75
N ARG A 420 -14.12 6.79 -2.99
CA ARG A 420 -14.71 5.77 -2.13
C ARG A 420 -13.69 5.03 -1.27
N LEU A 421 -14.13 4.65 -0.08
CA LEU A 421 -13.58 3.57 0.72
C LEU A 421 -14.46 2.33 0.56
N LEU A 422 -13.86 1.23 0.11
CA LEU A 422 -14.47 -0.09 0.09
C LEU A 422 -13.78 -0.99 1.12
N LEU A 423 -14.57 -1.79 1.84
CA LEU A 423 -14.08 -2.87 2.69
C LEU A 423 -14.48 -4.21 2.11
N TRP A 424 -13.60 -5.20 2.28
CA TRP A 424 -13.73 -6.52 1.72
C TRP A 424 -13.41 -7.57 2.77
N ASP A 425 -14.26 -8.58 2.88
CA ASP A 425 -14.02 -9.75 3.72
C ASP A 425 -13.98 -11.01 2.87
N PHE A 426 -13.04 -11.89 3.15
CA PHE A 426 -13.08 -13.24 2.60
C PHE A 426 -12.62 -14.26 3.63
N SER A 427 -13.09 -15.49 3.46
CA SER A 427 -12.53 -16.66 4.14
C SER A 427 -11.85 -17.58 3.16
N VAL A 428 -10.82 -18.30 3.60
CA VAL A 428 -10.05 -19.23 2.76
C VAL A 428 -10.97 -20.25 2.06
N GLY A 429 -12.00 -20.74 2.77
CA GLY A 429 -12.98 -21.68 2.23
C GLY A 429 -13.93 -21.10 1.17
N MET A 430 -14.14 -19.78 1.14
CA MET A 430 -14.99 -19.11 0.15
C MET A 430 -14.32 -19.03 -1.23
N LEU A 431 -12.99 -18.90 -1.25
CA LEU A 431 -12.22 -18.66 -2.48
C LEU A 431 -12.16 -19.88 -3.42
N HIS A 432 -12.54 -21.07 -2.94
CA HIS A 432 -12.40 -22.34 -3.67
C HIS A 432 -13.67 -22.81 -4.39
N ARG A 433 -14.81 -22.11 -4.25
CA ARG A 433 -16.06 -22.54 -4.89
C ARG A 433 -16.36 -21.65 -6.10
N PRO A 434 -16.22 -22.15 -7.34
CA PRO A 434 -16.94 -21.54 -8.46
C PRO A 434 -18.43 -21.62 -8.11
N ARG A 435 -19.14 -20.49 -8.10
CA ARG A 435 -20.60 -20.51 -8.23
C ARG A 435 -20.89 -21.01 -9.64
N ALA A 436 -20.91 -22.34 -9.82
CA ALA A 436 -21.57 -22.93 -10.96
C ALA A 436 -23.01 -22.43 -10.92
N HIS A 437 -23.38 -21.58 -11.88
CA HIS A 437 -24.78 -21.35 -12.15
C HIS A 437 -25.35 -22.72 -12.52
N GLN A 438 -26.11 -23.32 -11.60
CA GLN A 438 -27.03 -24.39 -11.95
C GLN A 438 -28.10 -23.77 -12.85
N ALA A 439 -27.78 -23.61 -14.13
CA ALA A 439 -28.79 -23.57 -15.15
C ALA A 439 -29.45 -24.95 -15.15
N SER A 440 -30.55 -25.06 -14.41
CA SER A 440 -31.54 -26.11 -14.58
C SER A 440 -32.14 -25.98 -15.98
N ALA A 441 -31.38 -26.36 -17.00
CA ALA A 441 -31.93 -26.65 -18.32
C ALA A 441 -32.51 -28.07 -18.25
N ARG A 442 -33.79 -28.12 -17.88
CA ARG A 442 -34.64 -29.28 -18.10
C ARG A 442 -34.36 -29.82 -19.50
N GLN A 443 -33.91 -31.07 -19.58
CA GLN A 443 -33.98 -31.83 -20.82
C GLN A 443 -35.43 -31.80 -21.32
N ARG A 444 -35.68 -31.05 -22.40
CA ARG A 444 -36.83 -31.30 -23.25
C ARG A 444 -36.34 -32.16 -24.40
N THR A 445 -36.55 -33.46 -24.26
CA THR A 445 -36.65 -34.40 -25.35
C THR A 445 -37.78 -33.96 -26.28
N SER A 446 -37.47 -33.61 -27.52
CA SER A 446 -38.44 -33.70 -28.62
C SER A 446 -37.77 -34.43 -29.78
N MET A 447 -38.17 -35.69 -29.93
CA MET A 447 -37.92 -36.49 -31.12
C MET A 447 -38.79 -35.95 -32.26
N ILE A 448 -38.19 -35.67 -33.41
CA ILE A 448 -38.89 -35.76 -34.70
C ILE A 448 -37.95 -36.51 -35.65
N ALA A 449 -38.45 -37.64 -36.16
CA ALA A 449 -37.78 -38.49 -37.12
C ALA A 449 -38.57 -38.52 -38.45
N SER A 450 -37.86 -38.97 -39.49
CA SER A 450 -38.28 -39.41 -40.84
C SER A 450 -38.50 -38.29 -41.87
N ASN A 451 -37.63 -38.18 -42.89
CA ASN A 451 -37.44 -38.98 -44.15
C ASN A 451 -38.01 -38.13 -45.31
N THR A 452 -37.53 -38.05 -46.54
CA THR A 452 -36.46 -38.65 -47.37
C THR A 452 -36.53 -37.91 -48.72
N GLN A 453 -35.42 -37.71 -49.43
CA GLN A 453 -35.19 -38.14 -50.82
C GLN A 453 -34.20 -37.27 -51.62
N HIS A 454 -33.42 -38.01 -52.40
CA HIS A 454 -32.24 -37.73 -53.20
C HIS A 454 -32.37 -36.65 -54.28
N PHE A 455 -31.22 -36.02 -54.62
CA PHE A 455 -30.67 -36.07 -55.98
C PHE A 455 -29.14 -36.03 -55.96
N ASN A 456 -28.53 -37.01 -56.63
CA ASN A 456 -27.10 -37.14 -56.89
C ASN A 456 -26.61 -36.13 -57.93
N ARG A 457 -25.39 -35.62 -57.77
CA ARG A 457 -24.43 -35.46 -58.88
C ARG A 457 -22.99 -35.51 -58.38
N HIS A 458 -22.27 -36.48 -58.94
CA HIS A 458 -20.84 -36.76 -58.76
C HIS A 458 -19.94 -35.61 -59.23
N ARG A 459 -18.88 -35.34 -58.46
CA ARG A 459 -17.53 -35.21 -59.02
C ARG A 459 -16.49 -35.55 -57.95
N ALA A 460 -15.70 -36.58 -58.24
CA ALA A 460 -14.52 -36.94 -57.48
C ALA A 460 -13.44 -35.89 -57.71
N ASP A 461 -12.73 -35.49 -56.66
CA ASP A 461 -11.27 -35.46 -56.66
C ASP A 461 -10.70 -35.16 -55.26
N SER A 462 -9.79 -36.04 -54.86
CA SER A 462 -8.56 -35.77 -54.13
C SER A 462 -8.63 -35.24 -52.68
N ALA A 463 -8.33 -36.16 -51.77
CA ALA A 463 -7.92 -35.91 -50.40
C ALA A 463 -6.80 -34.84 -50.32
N SER A 464 -7.05 -33.78 -49.55
CA SER A 464 -6.02 -33.12 -48.75
C SER A 464 -6.70 -32.35 -47.61
N ASN A 465 -6.50 -32.84 -46.39
CA ASN A 465 -6.78 -32.08 -45.17
C ASN A 465 -5.92 -30.80 -45.20
N ARG A 466 -6.49 -29.67 -45.62
CA ARG A 466 -5.93 -28.36 -45.30
C ARG A 466 -6.32 -28.01 -43.88
N MET A 467 -5.56 -28.56 -42.93
CA MET A 467 -5.29 -27.89 -41.66
C MET A 467 -4.90 -26.45 -41.99
N ARG A 468 -5.76 -25.49 -41.69
CA ARG A 468 -5.36 -24.08 -41.67
C ARG A 468 -4.39 -23.95 -40.51
N SER A 469 -3.12 -23.84 -40.87
CA SER A 469 -2.00 -23.61 -39.97
C SER A 469 -2.24 -22.30 -39.22
N ASP A 470 -2.58 -22.40 -37.94
CA ASP A 470 -2.63 -21.26 -37.03
C ASP A 470 -1.19 -20.97 -36.58
N SER A 471 -0.38 -20.47 -37.52
CA SER A 471 1.01 -20.09 -37.28
C SER A 471 1.10 -18.69 -36.69
N GLN A 472 0.66 -18.55 -35.43
CA GLN A 472 1.14 -17.50 -34.51
C GLN A 472 1.43 -18.04 -33.10
N ARG A 473 1.65 -19.36 -32.98
CA ARG A 473 2.47 -19.90 -31.90
C ARG A 473 3.93 -19.81 -32.31
N THR A 474 4.56 -18.64 -32.11
CA THR A 474 5.97 -18.63 -31.74
C THR A 474 6.05 -19.23 -30.35
N ALA A 475 6.16 -20.56 -30.30
CA ALA A 475 6.72 -21.22 -29.14
C ALA A 475 8.14 -20.65 -29.00
N ASP A 476 8.33 -19.72 -28.07
CA ASP A 476 9.61 -19.20 -27.63
C ASP A 476 10.41 -20.35 -27.00
N THR A 477 10.88 -21.25 -27.86
CA THR A 477 11.83 -22.29 -27.53
C THR A 477 13.18 -21.63 -27.74
N TYR A 478 13.69 -20.91 -26.73
CA TYR A 478 15.10 -20.57 -26.47
C TYR A 478 15.15 -19.46 -25.42
N ASN A 479 15.20 -19.84 -24.15
CA ASN A 479 16.05 -19.21 -23.13
C ASN A 479 15.95 -20.03 -21.84
N ASP A 480 16.92 -20.92 -21.64
CA ASP A 480 17.18 -21.66 -20.39
C ASP A 480 17.61 -20.73 -19.22
N TYR A 481 17.44 -19.41 -19.39
CA TYR A 481 17.87 -18.34 -18.47
C TYR A 481 16.68 -17.56 -17.88
N ASP A 482 15.44 -17.84 -18.27
CA ASP A 482 14.24 -17.17 -17.76
C ASP A 482 13.52 -18.08 -16.76
N SER A 483 13.92 -18.02 -15.48
CA SER A 483 13.34 -18.85 -14.42
C SER A 483 11.97 -18.38 -13.92
N ALA A 484 11.51 -17.19 -14.35
CA ALA A 484 10.27 -16.61 -13.88
C ALA A 484 9.04 -17.29 -14.50
N VAL A 485 8.10 -17.71 -13.65
CA VAL A 485 6.83 -18.27 -14.10
C VAL A 485 5.91 -17.14 -14.56
N ARG A 486 5.51 -17.15 -15.84
CA ARG A 486 4.55 -16.19 -16.40
C ARG A 486 3.14 -16.77 -16.36
N HIS A 487 2.26 -16.07 -15.67
CA HIS A 487 0.86 -16.47 -15.53
C HIS A 487 -0.02 -15.75 -16.55
N PRO A 488 -0.83 -16.47 -17.35
CA PRO A 488 -1.76 -15.84 -18.26
C PRO A 488 -2.86 -15.09 -17.50
N VAL A 489 -3.50 -14.14 -18.16
CA VAL A 489 -4.64 -13.43 -17.59
C VAL A 489 -5.84 -14.37 -17.53
N GLU A 490 -6.25 -14.76 -16.33
CA GLU A 490 -7.42 -15.63 -16.13
C GLU A 490 -8.73 -14.96 -16.60
N PRO A 491 -9.56 -15.62 -17.44
CA PRO A 491 -10.84 -15.07 -17.89
C PRO A 491 -11.79 -14.75 -16.73
N ARG A 492 -12.59 -13.68 -16.90
CA ARG A 492 -13.58 -13.25 -15.88
C ARG A 492 -14.54 -14.37 -15.48
N ALA A 493 -14.95 -15.20 -16.44
CA ALA A 493 -15.86 -16.33 -16.21
C ALA A 493 -15.28 -17.43 -15.30
N ARG A 494 -13.96 -17.48 -15.12
CA ARG A 494 -13.26 -18.50 -14.30
C ARG A 494 -12.69 -17.94 -13.00
N THR A 495 -12.72 -16.63 -12.82
CA THR A 495 -12.21 -15.97 -11.61
C THR A 495 -13.36 -15.71 -10.65
N ALA A 496 -13.21 -16.08 -9.37
CA ALA A 496 -14.21 -15.74 -8.36
C ALA A 496 -14.34 -14.22 -8.22
N LEU A 497 -15.57 -13.74 -8.04
CA LEU A 497 -15.86 -12.32 -7.80
C LEU A 497 -16.23 -12.11 -6.33
N LEU A 498 -15.53 -11.21 -5.66
CA LEU A 498 -15.77 -10.82 -4.28
C LEU A 498 -16.45 -9.43 -4.26
N PRO A 499 -17.70 -9.31 -3.78
CA PRO A 499 -18.34 -8.01 -3.61
C PRO A 499 -17.82 -7.30 -2.34
N PRO A 500 -17.89 -5.95 -2.29
CA PRO A 500 -17.52 -5.22 -1.09
C PRO A 500 -18.57 -5.43 0.01
N ILE A 501 -18.12 -5.50 1.26
CA ILE A 501 -19.01 -5.50 2.44
C ILE A 501 -19.40 -4.09 2.86
N MET A 502 -18.64 -3.09 2.40
CA MET A 502 -18.95 -1.67 2.58
C MET A 502 -18.49 -0.92 1.34
N SER A 503 -19.29 0.05 0.88
CA SER A 503 -18.88 1.08 -0.05
C SER A 503 -19.38 2.43 0.44
N LYS A 504 -18.48 3.36 0.71
CA LYS A 504 -18.80 4.71 1.18
C LYS A 504 -17.96 5.75 0.45
N ILE A 505 -18.61 6.83 0.02
CA ILE A 505 -17.91 8.04 -0.41
C ILE A 505 -17.39 8.71 0.85
N VAL A 506 -16.09 9.00 0.91
CA VAL A 506 -15.40 9.49 2.11
C VAL A 506 -14.73 10.86 1.89
N GLY A 507 -15.03 11.51 0.77
CA GLY A 507 -14.58 12.84 0.42
C GLY A 507 -15.10 13.26 -0.95
N ASP A 508 -14.85 14.50 -1.32
CA ASP A 508 -15.22 15.07 -2.63
C ASP A 508 -14.06 14.99 -3.65
N ASP A 509 -12.87 14.60 -3.20
CA ASP A 509 -11.60 14.51 -3.92
C ASP A 509 -11.10 13.04 -3.92
N PRO A 510 -10.45 12.54 -4.99
CA PRO A 510 -9.78 11.25 -5.02
C PRO A 510 -9.01 10.92 -3.74
N ILE A 511 -9.18 9.70 -3.25
CA ILE A 511 -8.51 9.24 -2.03
C ILE A 511 -7.23 8.52 -2.43
N CYS A 512 -6.11 8.88 -1.81
CA CYS A 512 -4.78 8.42 -2.24
C CYS A 512 -4.00 7.62 -1.19
N TRP A 513 -4.53 7.50 0.02
CA TRP A 513 -3.91 6.73 1.10
C TRP A 513 -4.97 6.17 2.06
N LEU A 514 -4.70 4.98 2.57
CA LEU A 514 -5.54 4.24 3.51
C LEU A 514 -4.67 3.60 4.59
N GLY A 515 -5.07 3.75 5.84
CA GLY A 515 -4.42 3.10 6.98
C GLY A 515 -5.43 2.59 7.99
N PHE A 516 -5.11 1.46 8.61
CA PHE A 516 -5.88 0.89 9.71
C PHE A 516 -5.14 1.15 11.03
N GLN A 517 -5.88 1.53 12.06
CA GLN A 517 -5.44 1.59 13.46
C GLN A 517 -6.34 0.67 14.29
N GLU A 518 -5.98 0.40 15.54
CA GLU A 518 -6.76 -0.50 16.42
C GLU A 518 -8.20 -0.04 16.60
N ASP A 519 -8.41 1.26 16.75
CA ASP A 519 -9.69 1.89 17.07
C ASP A 519 -10.31 2.65 15.89
N SER A 520 -9.58 2.80 14.79
CA SER A 520 -9.98 3.69 13.69
C SER A 520 -9.48 3.24 12.30
N ILE A 521 -10.12 3.78 11.26
CA ILE A 521 -9.64 3.77 9.87
C ILE A 521 -9.26 5.20 9.50
N MET A 522 -8.17 5.38 8.78
CA MET A 522 -7.70 6.68 8.32
C MET A 522 -7.61 6.71 6.80
N THR A 523 -8.01 7.83 6.20
CA THR A 523 -7.94 8.07 4.74
C THR A 523 -7.40 9.46 4.48
N SER A 524 -6.70 9.67 3.37
CA SER A 524 -6.35 11.04 2.94
C SER A 524 -6.54 11.30 1.45
N SER A 525 -6.85 12.56 1.15
CA SER A 525 -7.20 13.03 -0.19
C SER A 525 -5.97 13.37 -1.03
N LEU A 526 -6.12 13.33 -2.35
CA LEU A 526 -5.06 13.49 -3.34
C LEU A 526 -4.67 14.96 -3.50
N GLU A 527 -5.63 15.87 -3.61
CA GLU A 527 -5.40 17.28 -3.97
C GLU A 527 -5.67 18.21 -2.79
N GLU A 528 -6.79 18.02 -2.09
CA GLU A 528 -7.25 18.97 -1.08
C GLU A 528 -6.54 18.84 0.27
N GLY A 529 -5.80 17.76 0.51
CA GLY A 529 -5.00 17.62 1.72
C GLY A 529 -5.76 17.23 2.98
N HIS A 530 -6.95 16.65 2.85
CA HIS A 530 -7.74 16.19 3.99
C HIS A 530 -7.21 14.86 4.53
N ILE A 531 -7.06 14.76 5.86
CA ILE A 531 -6.78 13.53 6.60
C ILE A 531 -8.00 13.25 7.48
N ARG A 532 -8.73 12.20 7.15
CA ARG A 532 -9.95 11.81 7.85
C ARG A 532 -9.72 10.60 8.72
N THR A 533 -10.23 10.65 9.95
CA THR A 533 -10.20 9.54 10.90
C THR A 533 -11.62 9.08 11.19
N TRP A 534 -11.87 7.79 11.03
CA TRP A 534 -13.16 7.14 11.19
C TRP A 534 -13.10 6.18 12.36
N ASP A 535 -13.90 6.38 13.40
CA ASP A 535 -13.96 5.46 14.52
C ASP A 535 -14.55 4.12 14.07
N ARG A 536 -13.94 3.02 14.53
CA ARG A 536 -14.47 1.68 14.34
C ARG A 536 -15.75 1.51 15.15
N PRO A 537 -16.70 0.68 14.67
CA PRO A 537 -17.84 0.32 15.48
C PRO A 537 -17.39 -0.39 16.76
N ARG A 538 -17.92 0.05 17.90
CA ARG A 538 -17.72 -0.65 19.17
C ARG A 538 -18.52 -1.95 19.11
N GLU A 539 -17.86 -3.08 18.90
CA GLU A 539 -18.50 -4.38 19.09
C GLU A 539 -18.91 -4.49 20.56
N GLY A 540 -20.16 -4.86 20.81
CA GLY A 540 -20.77 -4.83 22.15
C GLY A 540 -19.93 -5.56 23.19
N ILE A 541 -19.16 -4.78 23.95
CA ILE A 541 -18.72 -5.17 25.28
C ILE A 541 -20.01 -5.23 26.09
N ASN A 542 -20.45 -6.45 26.42
CA ASN A 542 -21.39 -6.63 27.51
C ASN A 542 -20.81 -5.90 28.74
N ASP A 543 -21.52 -4.89 29.24
CA ASP A 543 -21.31 -4.23 30.53
C ASP A 543 -21.49 -5.23 31.70
N SER A 544 -20.68 -6.28 31.74
CA SER A 544 -20.73 -7.33 32.77
C SER A 544 -19.37 -7.68 33.37
N TYR A 545 -18.32 -6.91 33.03
CA TYR A 545 -17.02 -6.99 33.71
C TYR A 545 -16.50 -5.58 34.04
N ASN A 546 -17.19 -4.92 34.97
CA ASN A 546 -16.61 -3.86 35.81
C ASN A 546 -17.39 -3.76 37.14
N GLY A 547 -17.42 -4.87 37.87
CA GLY A 547 -17.61 -4.81 39.32
C GLY A 547 -16.26 -4.45 39.95
N ASN A 548 -16.05 -3.15 40.20
CA ASN A 548 -15.09 -2.52 41.12
C ASN A 548 -14.36 -1.32 40.50
N THR A 549 -15.10 -0.25 40.24
CA THR A 549 -14.58 1.10 40.44
C THR A 549 -15.66 1.94 41.12
N SER A 550 -15.33 2.39 42.33
CA SER A 550 -16.11 3.28 43.16
C SER A 550 -16.39 4.60 42.43
N SER A 551 -17.66 4.87 42.14
CA SER A 551 -18.12 6.20 41.75
C SER A 551 -18.30 7.08 42.99
N PRO A 552 -17.83 8.34 43.00
CA PRO A 552 -18.19 9.30 44.03
C PRO A 552 -19.62 9.77 43.77
N ALA A 553 -20.51 9.56 44.74
CA ALA A 553 -21.89 10.01 44.68
C ALA A 553 -21.95 11.54 44.68
N ILE A 554 -22.50 12.12 43.60
CA ILE A 554 -22.99 13.50 43.57
C ILE A 554 -24.37 13.48 44.21
N SER A 555 -24.48 14.09 45.39
CA SER A 555 -25.75 14.30 46.09
C SER A 555 -26.49 15.50 45.48
N THR A 556 -27.60 15.24 44.79
CA THR A 556 -28.60 16.26 44.45
C THR A 556 -29.73 16.21 45.47
N SER A 557 -29.88 17.31 46.21
CA SER A 557 -30.96 17.58 47.14
C SER A 557 -32.28 17.81 46.41
N ALA A 558 -33.30 17.01 46.71
CA ALA A 558 -34.69 17.30 46.38
C ALA A 558 -35.51 17.34 47.67
N ALA A 559 -36.15 18.48 47.90
CA ALA A 559 -37.06 18.72 49.00
C ALA A 559 -38.35 17.90 48.84
N GLY A 560 -38.78 17.27 49.93
CA GLY A 560 -40.05 16.56 50.04
C GLY A 560 -40.47 16.50 51.49
N SER A 561 -41.51 17.27 51.81
CA SER A 561 -42.12 17.50 53.12
C SER A 561 -42.81 16.27 53.72
N GLY A 562 -42.80 16.17 55.05
CA GLY A 562 -43.97 15.77 55.84
C GLY A 562 -43.84 14.59 56.79
N SER A 563 -44.01 14.88 58.09
CA SER A 563 -44.41 14.02 59.23
C SER A 563 -43.54 12.78 59.52
N GLY A 564 -43.01 12.52 60.71
CA GLY A 564 -43.37 12.90 62.06
C GLY A 564 -43.07 11.70 62.96
N ILE A 565 -42.79 11.96 64.25
CA ILE A 565 -42.72 11.01 65.38
C ILE A 565 -41.32 10.43 65.71
N ALA A 566 -40.72 11.11 66.69
CA ALA A 566 -40.02 10.66 67.91
C ALA A 566 -39.59 9.18 68.10
N ASP A 567 -38.31 8.98 68.44
CA ASP A 567 -37.79 8.47 69.72
C ASP A 567 -36.37 7.91 69.47
N SER A 568 -35.29 8.50 69.99
CA SER A 568 -34.75 8.48 71.36
C SER A 568 -33.66 7.41 71.56
N ALA A 569 -32.66 7.77 72.39
CA ALA A 569 -31.54 6.98 72.94
C ALA A 569 -30.36 6.69 71.98
N MET A 570 -29.21 7.34 72.18
CA MET A 570 -28.09 6.90 73.04
C MET A 570 -27.45 5.58 72.55
N GLY A 571 -26.15 5.45 72.33
CA GLY A 571 -25.01 6.26 72.71
C GLY A 571 -23.78 5.34 72.78
N SER A 572 -22.58 5.95 72.80
CA SER A 572 -21.27 5.36 73.11
C SER A 572 -20.72 4.33 72.10
N LEU A 573 -19.45 4.32 71.73
CA LEU A 573 -18.27 5.06 72.18
C LEU A 573 -17.26 5.07 71.04
#